data_AF-A0A7Y0PR35-F1
#
_entry.id   AF-A0A7Y0PR35-F1
#
_cell.length_a   1.000
_cell.length_b   1.000
_cell.length_c   1.000
_cell.angle_alpha   90.00
_cell.angle_beta   90.00
_cell.angle_gamma   90.00
#
_symmetry.space_group_name_H-M   'P 1'
#
loop_
_entity.id
_entity.type
_entity.pdbx_description
1 polymer ?
#
loop_
_entity_poly.entity_id
_entity_poly.type
_entity_poly.pdbx_seq_one_letter_code
_entity_poly.pdbx_strand_id
1 'polypeptide(L)'
;MSDNNTIAAFHILSNKDGILKLNTSKLFYWHIPKKLRKEPIEQGDIVLVHAKNTSAPVLVMNVFREELEEVGKKYKKVKCVLERAPQKNEKV
;
A
#
# COMPACT_ATOMS: atom_id res chain seq x y z
N MET A 1 -14.48 -12.59 0.76
CA MET A 1 -13.11 -12.02 0.83
C MET A 1 -13.02 -10.94 -0.22
N SER A 2 -12.37 -9.82 0.09
CA SER A 2 -12.14 -8.77 -0.90
C SER A 2 -11.16 -9.27 -1.96
N ASP A 3 -11.56 -9.28 -3.23
CA ASP A 3 -10.70 -9.63 -4.37
C ASP A 3 -9.82 -8.46 -4.83
N ASN A 4 -9.70 -7.42 -4.00
CA ASN A 4 -8.86 -6.28 -4.32
C ASN A 4 -7.43 -6.73 -4.60
N ASN A 5 -6.90 -6.22 -5.69
CA ASN A 5 -5.61 -6.64 -6.24
C ASN A 5 -4.67 -5.46 -6.46
N THR A 6 -5.10 -4.24 -6.14
CA THR A 6 -4.35 -3.01 -6.35
C THR A 6 -4.50 -2.08 -5.14
N ILE A 7 -3.39 -1.46 -4.75
CA ILE A 7 -3.39 -0.34 -3.81
C ILE A 7 -3.07 0.97 -4.54
N ALA A 8 -3.63 2.07 -4.04
CA ALA A 8 -3.14 3.41 -4.29
C ALA A 8 -2.49 3.95 -3.02
N ALA A 9 -1.28 4.50 -3.12
CA ALA A 9 -0.49 4.85 -1.95
C ALA A 9 0.46 6.03 -2.20
N PHE A 10 0.86 6.69 -1.11
CA PHE A 10 1.89 7.72 -1.10
C PHE A 10 3.21 7.17 -0.56
N HIS A 11 4.33 7.53 -1.18
CA HIS A 11 5.65 7.22 -0.63
C HIS A 11 5.88 7.96 0.69
N ILE A 12 6.42 7.25 1.67
CA ILE A 12 6.95 7.85 2.90
C ILE A 12 8.39 8.28 2.61
N LEU A 13 8.62 9.59 2.61
CA LEU A 13 9.92 10.20 2.31
C LEU A 13 10.83 10.24 3.53
N SER A 14 10.26 10.45 4.72
CA SER A 14 10.99 10.40 5.99
C SER A 14 10.05 10.07 7.13
N ASN A 15 10.59 9.42 8.16
CA ASN A 15 9.97 9.27 9.47
C ASN A 15 11.03 9.67 10.50
N LYS A 16 11.05 10.95 10.88
CA LYS A 16 12.01 11.52 11.83
C LYS A 16 11.24 12.25 12.91
N ASP A 17 11.64 12.08 14.17
CA ASP A 17 11.05 12.77 15.32
C ASP A 17 9.53 12.55 15.44
N GLY A 18 9.05 11.36 15.03
CA GLY A 18 7.61 11.04 14.99
C GLY A 18 6.83 11.72 13.87
N ILE A 19 7.49 12.50 13.01
CA ILE A 19 6.86 13.19 11.87
C ILE A 19 7.05 12.37 10.60
N LEU A 20 5.93 11.99 10.02
CA LEU A 20 5.86 11.20 8.81
C LEU A 20 5.66 12.11 7.60
N LYS A 21 6.69 12.24 6.76
CA LYS A 21 6.64 13.08 5.54
C LYS A 21 6.22 12.23 4.36
N LEU A 22 5.09 12.58 3.74
CA LEU A 22 4.55 11.88 2.58
C LEU A 22 4.86 12.63 1.28
N ASN A 23 5.11 11.90 0.20
CA ASN A 23 5.07 12.46 -1.14
C ASN A 23 3.62 12.50 -1.65
N THR A 24 2.92 13.59 -1.37
CA THR A 24 1.52 13.78 -1.78
C THR A 24 1.37 14.34 -3.20
N SER A 25 2.48 14.65 -3.88
CA SER A 25 2.45 15.21 -5.25
C SER A 25 1.92 14.22 -6.29
N LYS A 26 2.01 12.91 -5.99
CA LYS A 26 1.57 11.85 -6.88
C LYS A 26 1.10 10.63 -6.10
N LEU A 27 -0.05 10.11 -6.49
CA LEU A 27 -0.55 8.83 -6.06
C LEU A 27 0.00 7.72 -6.96
N PHE A 28 0.54 6.67 -6.36
CA PHE A 28 1.16 5.55 -7.08
C PHE A 28 0.40 4.25 -6.82
N TYR A 29 0.51 3.32 -7.77
CA TYR A 29 -0.24 2.07 -7.74
C TYR A 29 0.68 0.85 -7.67
N TRP A 30 0.30 -0.13 -6.87
CA TRP A 30 1.00 -1.42 -6.75
C TRP A 30 0.03 -2.58 -6.75
N HIS A 31 0.47 -3.70 -7.30
CA HIS A 31 -0.27 -4.94 -7.29
C HIS A 31 -0.12 -5.66 -5.94
N ILE A 32 -1.24 -6.16 -5.40
CA ILE A 32 -1.31 -7.01 -4.22
C ILE A 32 -1.18 -8.48 -4.66
N PRO A 33 -0.06 -9.15 -4.34
CA PRO A 33 0.11 -10.57 -4.66
C PRO A 33 -0.94 -11.44 -3.95
N LYS A 34 -1.38 -12.53 -4.58
CA LYS A 34 -2.38 -13.47 -4.01
C LYS A 34 -2.08 -13.89 -2.56
N LYS A 35 -0.81 -14.08 -2.21
CA LYS A 35 -0.38 -14.43 -0.84
C LYS A 35 -0.77 -13.40 0.23
N LEU A 36 -0.83 -12.11 -0.12
CA LEU A 36 -1.20 -11.01 0.78
C LEU A 36 -2.71 -10.72 0.77
N ARG A 37 -3.51 -11.45 -0.01
CA ARG A 37 -4.98 -11.29 -0.04
C ARG A 37 -5.69 -12.11 1.04
N LYS A 38 -4.97 -13.04 1.69
CA LYS A 38 -5.50 -13.83 2.81
C LYS A 38 -5.79 -12.96 4.03
N GLU A 39 -4.91 -12.00 4.29
CA GLU A 39 -5.08 -10.95 5.30
C GLU A 39 -5.11 -9.60 4.57
N PRO A 40 -6.30 -9.13 4.17
CA PRO A 40 -6.44 -7.98 3.30
C PRO A 40 -5.66 -6.77 3.80
N ILE A 41 -5.00 -6.09 2.86
CA ILE A 41 -4.42 -4.77 3.11
C ILE A 41 -5.57 -3.79 3.16
N GLU A 42 -5.54 -2.87 4.13
CA GLU A 42 -6.58 -1.87 4.33
C GLU A 42 -6.04 -0.46 4.14
N GLN A 43 -6.96 0.50 3.99
CA GLN A 43 -6.60 1.92 3.99
C GLN A 43 -6.01 2.29 5.36
N GLY A 44 -4.91 3.04 5.35
CA GLY A 44 -4.17 3.42 6.55
C GLY A 44 -3.00 2.48 6.89
N ASP A 45 -2.96 1.27 6.32
CA ASP A 45 -1.80 0.39 6.48
C ASP A 45 -0.53 1.04 5.92
N ILE A 46 0.61 0.77 6.56
CA ILE A 46 1.92 1.05 6.00
C ILE A 46 2.47 -0.25 5.44
N VAL A 47 2.81 -0.25 4.16
CA VAL A 47 3.31 -1.44 3.47
C VAL A 47 4.65 -1.19 2.81
N LEU A 48 5.45 -2.24 2.65
CA LEU A 48 6.68 -2.21 1.89
C LEU A 48 6.40 -2.63 0.44
N VAL A 49 6.81 -1.82 -0.52
CA VAL A 49 6.61 -2.10 -1.96
C VAL A 49 7.90 -2.15 -2.73
N HIS A 50 7.89 -2.84 -3.86
CA HIS A 50 8.97 -2.73 -4.85
C HIS A 50 8.89 -1.37 -5.57
N ALA A 51 9.94 -0.57 -5.46
CA ALA A 51 10.16 0.68 -6.20
C ALA A 51 11.20 0.45 -7.33
N LYS A 52 11.60 1.51 -8.06
CA LYS A 52 12.45 1.41 -9.27
C LYS A 52 13.66 0.48 -9.05
N ASN A 53 14.50 0.77 -8.07
CA ASN A 53 15.74 0.03 -7.75
C ASN A 53 15.86 -0.37 -6.27
N THR A 54 14.78 -0.24 -5.50
CA THR A 54 14.80 -0.47 -4.04
C THR A 54 13.43 -0.92 -3.56
N SER A 55 13.30 -1.21 -2.27
CA SER A 55 12.02 -1.27 -1.58
C SER A 55 11.77 0.06 -0.88
N ALA A 56 10.51 0.50 -0.83
CA ALA A 56 10.15 1.73 -0.15
C ALA A 56 8.86 1.54 0.66
N PRO A 57 8.76 2.14 1.85
CA PRO A 57 7.52 2.17 2.61
C PRO A 57 6.52 3.16 1.96
N VAL A 58 5.25 2.80 1.96
CA VAL A 58 4.15 3.62 1.45
C VAL A 58 2.97 3.58 2.42
N LEU A 59 2.23 4.68 2.51
CA LEU A 59 0.95 4.75 3.21
C LEU A 59 -0.18 4.42 2.23
N VAL A 60 -0.97 3.40 2.55
CA VAL A 60 -2.09 2.96 1.72
C VAL A 60 -3.24 3.94 1.86
N MET A 61 -3.63 4.55 0.74
CA MET A 61 -4.72 5.54 0.67
C MET A 61 -6.02 4.92 0.16
N ASN A 62 -5.94 3.89 -0.67
CA ASN A 62 -7.12 3.16 -1.16
C ASN A 62 -6.73 1.74 -1.60
N VAL A 63 -7.70 0.82 -1.55
CA VAL A 63 -7.54 -0.59 -1.93
C VAL A 63 -8.72 -0.99 -2.81
N PHE A 64 -8.46 -1.44 -4.03
CA PHE A 64 -9.50 -1.72 -5.02
C PHE A 64 -9.11 -2.85 -5.97
N ARG A 65 -10.08 -3.30 -6.76
CA ARG A 65 -9.88 -4.28 -7.83
C ARG A 65 -9.74 -3.57 -9.17
N GLU A 66 -8.71 -3.94 -9.92
CA GLU A 66 -8.48 -3.49 -11.30
C GLU A 66 -8.23 -4.72 -12.17
N GLU A 67 -8.88 -4.81 -13.33
CA GLU A 67 -8.67 -5.89 -14.29
C GLU A 67 -7.40 -5.63 -15.11
N LEU A 68 -6.23 -5.85 -14.49
CA LEU A 68 -4.92 -5.46 -15.02
C LEU A 68 -4.59 -6.03 -16.41
N GLU A 69 -5.13 -7.21 -16.73
CA GLU A 69 -4.95 -7.87 -18.03
C GLU A 69 -5.72 -7.14 -19.14
N GLU A 70 -6.94 -6.68 -18.85
CA GLU A 70 -7.78 -5.92 -19.78
C GLU A 70 -7.23 -4.51 -20.00
N VAL A 71 -6.68 -3.89 -18.96
CA VAL A 71 -6.12 -2.52 -19.02
C VAL A 71 -4.64 -2.52 -19.48
N GLY A 72 -4.01 -3.69 -19.64
CA GLY A 72 -2.62 -3.82 -20.08
C GLY A 72 -1.57 -3.25 -19.11
N LYS A 73 -1.94 -2.99 -17.85
CA LYS A 73 -1.06 -2.35 -16.86
C LYS A 73 -0.24 -3.38 -16.09
N LYS A 74 1.06 -3.13 -15.95
CA LYS A 74 1.98 -3.92 -15.11
C LYS A 74 2.51 -3.07 -13.97
N TYR A 75 1.92 -3.22 -12.79
CA TYR A 75 2.44 -2.57 -11.58
C TYR A 75 3.53 -3.41 -10.91
N LYS A 76 4.43 -2.72 -10.21
CA LYS A 76 5.29 -3.36 -9.22
C LYS A 76 4.44 -3.91 -8.07
N LYS A 77 5.00 -4.79 -7.25
CA LYS A 77 4.26 -5.55 -6.23
C LYS A 77 4.43 -4.97 -4.83
N VAL A 78 3.42 -5.17 -3.99
CA VAL A 78 3.56 -5.10 -2.53
C VAL A 78 4.38 -6.30 -2.05
N LYS A 79 5.34 -6.06 -1.15
CA LYS A 79 6.24 -7.08 -0.60
C LYS A 79 5.69 -7.68 0.69
N CYS A 80 5.34 -6.83 1.65
CA CYS A 80 4.75 -7.18 2.94
C CYS A 80 4.08 -5.96 3.59
N VAL A 81 3.26 -6.19 4.60
CA VAL A 81 2.73 -5.15 5.49
C VAL A 81 3.79 -4.85 6.57
N LEU A 82 4.00 -3.58 6.88
CA LEU A 82 4.92 -3.13 7.93
C LEU A 82 4.16 -2.76 9.20
N GLU A 83 3.06 -2.03 9.06
CA GLU A 83 2.21 -1.59 10.16
C GLU A 83 0.75 -1.64 9.72
N ARG A 84 -0.14 -2.03 10.63
CA ARG A 84 -1.58 -2.08 10.36
C ARG A 84 -2.24 -0.79 10.81
N ALA A 85 -3.29 -0.37 10.11
CA ALA A 85 -4.13 0.71 10.56
C ALA A 85 -4.70 0.39 11.97
N PRO A 86 -4.79 1.39 12.86
CA PRO A 86 -5.42 1.22 14.17
C PRO A 86 -6.84 0.68 14.00
N GLN A 87 -7.15 -0.38 14.75
CA GLN A 87 -8.49 -0.92 14.77
C GLN A 87 -9.34 -0.07 15.72
N LYS A 88 -10.61 0.17 15.37
CA LYS A 88 -11.55 1.04 16.13
C LYS A 88 -11.72 0.72 17.63
N ASN A 89 -11.13 -0.36 18.13
CA ASN A 89 -11.19 -0.78 19.53
C ASN A 89 -10.06 -0.23 20.40
N GLU A 90 -9.09 0.50 19.83
CA GLU A 90 -8.09 1.22 20.62
C GLU A 90 -8.71 2.52 21.14
N LYS A 91 -9.23 2.45 22.37
CA LYS A 91 -9.62 3.64 23.15
C LYS A 91 -8.36 4.49 23.36
N VAL A 92 -8.35 5.68 22.79
CA VAL A 92 -7.43 6.77 23.17
C VAL A 92 -7.96 7.42 24.44
#